data_AF-A0A1Q5CW16-F1
#
_entry.id   AF-A0A1Q5CW16-F1
#
_cell.length_a   1.000
_cell.length_b   1.000
_cell.length_c   1.000
_cell.angle_alpha   90.00
_cell.angle_beta   90.00
_cell.angle_gamma   90.00
#
_symmetry.space_group_name_H-M   'P 1'
#
loop_
_entity.id
_entity.type
_entity.pdbx_description
1 polymer ?
#
loop_
_entity_poly.entity_id
_entity_poly.type
_entity_poly.pdbx_seq_one_letter_code
_entity_poly.pdbx_strand_id
1 'polypeptide(L)'
;MSMAATQIVRSEWTKIRSVASTVWTLGLAVVVTIALGMLISALSKSEFDNMGREDQLVFDPTFISFAGTSLGQLAMIVFGVLVVANEYSTGMIRTSLAAVPKRGTFLFSKIAVATALALVVSMITSFATFFLGQAMLGDLKASIGDPGVLRAVIGGGLYMTLIAMFSMGVAAMLRSPMLSLGILMPFFFLISNILGNVPATEKVGRFLPDQAGSKIMQVVAPLDDDVPYGPWGGLGIMALWVIAALVGGYVVLRKRDA
;
A
#
# COMPACT_ATOMS: atom_id res chain seq x y z
N MET A 1 -24.32 12.06 -12.51
CA MET A 1 -22.99 11.94 -13.17
C MET A 1 -23.17 12.22 -14.65
N SER A 2 -22.36 13.07 -15.30
CA SER A 2 -22.50 13.33 -16.74
C SER A 2 -22.10 12.09 -17.55
N MET A 3 -22.69 11.88 -18.73
CA MET A 3 -22.37 10.72 -19.60
C MET A 3 -20.87 10.57 -19.86
N ALA A 4 -20.14 11.69 -19.94
CA ALA A 4 -18.68 11.70 -20.10
C ALA A 4 -17.95 11.07 -18.90
N ALA A 5 -18.35 11.34 -17.66
CA ALA A 5 -17.71 10.74 -16.49
C ALA A 5 -17.90 9.21 -16.45
N THR A 6 -19.10 8.74 -16.80
CA THR A 6 -19.40 7.29 -16.87
C THR A 6 -18.61 6.59 -17.98
N GLN A 7 -18.43 7.22 -19.14
CA GLN A 7 -17.62 6.68 -20.23
C GLN A 7 -16.13 6.58 -19.86
N ILE A 8 -15.59 7.59 -19.17
CA ILE A 8 -14.20 7.58 -18.70
C ILE A 8 -13.99 6.42 -17.72
N VAL A 9 -14.86 6.30 -16.71
CA VAL A 9 -14.80 5.22 -15.72
C VAL A 9 -14.87 3.84 -16.39
N ARG A 10 -15.77 3.64 -17.35
CA ARG A 10 -15.86 2.38 -18.11
C ARG A 10 -14.58 2.08 -18.88
N SER A 11 -13.99 3.08 -19.54
CA SER A 11 -12.75 2.89 -20.30
C SER A 11 -11.59 2.48 -19.39
N GLU A 12 -11.47 3.11 -18.22
CA GLU A 12 -10.41 2.81 -17.25
C GLU A 12 -10.59 1.42 -16.65
N TRP A 13 -11.82 1.04 -16.34
CA TRP A 13 -12.14 -0.32 -15.90
C TRP A 13 -11.78 -1.37 -16.95
N THR A 14 -12.10 -1.11 -18.23
CA THR A 14 -11.75 -2.02 -19.33
C THR A 14 -10.24 -2.17 -19.43
N LYS A 15 -9.46 -1.07 -19.40
CA LYS A 15 -7.98 -1.11 -19.45
C LYS A 15 -7.40 -1.97 -18.34
N ILE A 16 -7.85 -1.74 -17.10
CA ILE A 16 -7.33 -2.48 -15.93
C ILE A 16 -7.58 -3.98 -16.07
N ARG A 17 -8.74 -4.39 -16.61
CA ARG A 17 -9.05 -5.79 -16.87
C ARG A 17 -8.25 -6.39 -18.03
N SER A 18 -8.06 -5.64 -19.12
CA SER A 18 -7.46 -6.18 -20.35
C SER A 18 -5.94 -6.19 -20.32
N VAL A 19 -5.32 -5.35 -19.50
CA VAL A 19 -3.85 -5.36 -19.31
C VAL A 19 -3.49 -6.48 -18.33
N ALA A 20 -3.11 -7.63 -18.88
CA ALA A 20 -2.76 -8.82 -18.11
C ALA A 20 -1.74 -8.53 -17.00
N SER A 21 -0.75 -7.66 -17.26
CA SER A 21 0.27 -7.30 -16.26
C SER A 21 -0.31 -6.61 -15.02
N THR A 22 -1.42 -5.87 -15.15
CA THR A 22 -2.11 -5.23 -14.02
C THR A 22 -2.86 -6.23 -13.15
N VAL A 23 -3.47 -7.23 -13.78
CA VAL A 23 -4.18 -8.31 -13.07
C VAL A 23 -3.18 -9.24 -12.37
N TRP A 24 -2.09 -9.60 -13.06
CA TRP A 24 -1.03 -10.45 -12.50
C TRP A 24 -0.33 -9.79 -11.31
N THR A 25 -0.05 -8.48 -11.36
CA THR A 25 0.60 -7.81 -10.23
C THR A 25 -0.30 -7.73 -9.00
N LEU A 26 -1.59 -7.41 -9.16
CA LEU A 26 -2.53 -7.47 -8.03
C LEU A 26 -2.70 -8.89 -7.50
N GLY A 27 -2.84 -9.88 -8.38
CA GLY A 27 -2.93 -11.29 -7.98
C GLY A 27 -1.71 -11.75 -7.21
N LEU A 28 -0.50 -11.40 -7.67
CA LEU A 28 0.74 -11.65 -6.96
C LEU A 28 0.80 -10.93 -5.62
N ALA A 29 0.34 -9.67 -5.54
CA ALA A 29 0.25 -8.95 -4.27
C ALA A 29 -0.58 -9.73 -3.25
N VAL A 30 -1.76 -10.22 -3.67
CA VAL A 30 -2.63 -11.03 -2.81
C VAL A 30 -1.94 -12.32 -2.37
N VAL A 31 -1.45 -13.11 -3.34
CA VAL A 31 -0.87 -14.43 -3.08
C VAL A 31 0.36 -14.34 -2.18
N VAL A 32 1.28 -13.43 -2.49
CA VAL A 32 2.53 -13.25 -1.72
C VAL A 32 2.23 -12.75 -0.31
N THR A 33 1.31 -11.80 -0.15
CA THR A 33 0.94 -11.28 1.18
C THR A 33 0.35 -12.36 2.07
N ILE A 34 -0.58 -13.15 1.52
CA ILE A 34 -1.25 -14.23 2.27
C ILE A 34 -0.25 -15.35 2.58
N ALA A 35 0.47 -15.84 1.57
CA ALA A 35 1.37 -16.98 1.73
C ALA A 35 2.48 -16.68 2.75
N LEU A 36 3.07 -15.49 2.70
CA LEU A 36 4.10 -15.10 3.66
C LEU A 36 3.52 -14.76 5.03
N GLY A 37 2.34 -14.15 5.11
CA GLY A 37 1.65 -13.93 6.38
C GLY A 37 1.38 -15.27 7.10
N MET A 38 0.90 -16.27 6.36
CA MET A 38 0.72 -17.63 6.87
C MET A 38 2.04 -18.28 7.29
N LEU A 39 3.06 -18.23 6.43
CA LEU A 39 4.37 -18.81 6.71
C LEU A 39 5.01 -18.20 7.97
N ILE A 40 5.06 -16.87 8.05
CA ILE A 40 5.65 -16.17 9.19
C ILE A 40 4.83 -16.41 10.46
N SER A 41 3.50 -16.49 10.36
CA SER A 41 2.63 -16.86 11.49
C SER A 41 2.93 -18.27 12.00
N ALA A 42 3.11 -19.24 11.10
CA ALA A 42 3.47 -20.61 11.47
C ALA A 42 4.86 -20.69 12.12
N LEU A 43 5.84 -19.99 11.57
CA LEU A 43 7.20 -19.90 12.13
C LEU A 43 7.22 -19.19 13.50
N SER A 44 6.43 -18.12 13.65
CA SER A 44 6.34 -17.38 14.91
C SER A 44 5.72 -18.24 16.01
N LYS A 45 4.73 -19.08 15.67
CA LYS A 45 4.17 -20.06 16.59
C LYS A 45 5.20 -21.09 17.04
N SER A 46 5.99 -21.65 16.12
CA SER A 46 6.98 -22.68 16.49
C SER A 46 8.11 -22.15 17.36
N GLU A 47 8.46 -20.87 17.21
CA GLU A 47 9.52 -20.25 18.00
C GLU A 47 9.04 -19.62 19.31
N PHE A 48 7.73 -19.52 19.54
CA PHE A 48 7.16 -18.79 20.68
C PHE A 48 7.71 -19.25 22.04
N ASP A 49 7.81 -20.56 22.27
CA ASP A 49 8.30 -21.12 23.53
C ASP A 49 9.82 -20.91 23.73
N ASN A 50 10.56 -20.65 22.65
CA ASN A 50 11.99 -20.36 22.67
C ASN A 50 12.30 -18.86 22.84
N MET A 51 11.28 -17.99 22.71
CA MET A 51 11.45 -16.54 22.85
C MET A 51 11.76 -16.14 24.30
N GLY A 52 12.45 -15.01 24.45
CA GLY A 52 12.63 -14.38 25.76
C GLY A 52 11.28 -13.98 26.37
N ARG A 53 11.22 -13.93 27.70
CA ARG A 53 9.97 -13.60 28.41
C ARG A 53 9.46 -12.19 28.08
N GLU A 54 10.37 -11.26 27.79
CA GLU A 54 10.05 -9.90 27.36
C GLU A 54 9.38 -9.90 25.98
N ASP A 55 9.93 -10.65 25.01
CA ASP A 55 9.37 -10.77 23.65
C ASP A 55 7.99 -11.44 23.64
N GLN A 56 7.78 -12.43 24.52
CA GLN A 56 6.47 -13.06 24.70
C GLN A 56 5.39 -12.08 25.20
N LEU A 57 5.76 -11.10 26.03
CA LEU A 57 4.82 -10.11 26.58
C LEU A 57 4.37 -9.09 25.54
N VAL A 58 5.23 -8.77 24.56
CA VAL A 58 4.91 -7.87 23.44
C VAL A 58 4.52 -8.60 22.16
N PHE A 59 4.23 -9.90 22.26
CA PHE A 59 3.85 -10.71 21.11
C PHE A 59 2.53 -10.20 20.51
N ASP A 60 2.60 -9.71 19.26
CA ASP A 60 1.44 -9.21 18.53
C ASP A 60 1.02 -10.21 17.42
N PRO A 61 0.10 -11.14 17.70
CA PRO A 61 -0.34 -12.12 16.72
C PRO A 61 -1.00 -11.46 15.49
N THR A 62 -1.62 -10.30 15.67
CA THR A 62 -2.30 -9.58 14.59
C THR A 62 -1.27 -8.98 13.64
N PHE A 63 -0.28 -8.26 14.16
CA PHE A 63 0.77 -7.67 13.34
C PHE A 63 1.64 -8.74 12.65
N ILE A 64 1.94 -9.84 13.34
CA ILE A 64 2.67 -10.97 12.77
C ILE A 64 1.94 -11.56 11.55
N SER A 65 0.61 -11.69 11.61
CA SER A 65 -0.18 -12.16 10.46
C SER A 65 -0.01 -11.26 9.24
N PHE A 66 0.23 -9.96 9.45
CA PHE A 66 0.49 -9.00 8.39
C PHE A 66 1.94 -8.93 7.93
N ALA A 67 2.88 -9.73 8.45
CA ALA A 67 4.29 -9.63 8.05
C ALA A 67 4.53 -9.83 6.54
N GLY A 68 3.67 -10.59 5.86
CA GLY A 68 3.70 -10.74 4.39
C GLY A 68 3.40 -9.46 3.60
N THR A 69 2.84 -8.44 4.25
CA THR A 69 2.52 -7.14 3.64
C THR A 69 3.77 -6.44 3.11
N SER A 70 4.94 -6.59 3.73
CA SER A 70 6.18 -5.96 3.26
C SER A 70 6.54 -6.36 1.83
N LEU A 71 6.36 -7.64 1.45
CA LEU A 71 6.58 -8.10 0.08
C LEU A 71 5.38 -7.87 -0.83
N GLY A 72 4.16 -7.98 -0.31
CA GLY A 72 2.94 -7.57 -1.03
C GLY A 72 2.94 -6.11 -1.48
N GLN A 73 3.55 -5.25 -0.67
CA GLN A 73 3.71 -3.82 -0.92
C GLN A 73 4.46 -3.56 -2.22
N LEU A 74 5.47 -4.38 -2.58
CA LEU A 74 6.18 -4.24 -3.85
C LEU A 74 5.24 -4.42 -5.03
N ALA A 75 4.41 -5.46 -5.00
CA ALA A 75 3.46 -5.73 -6.05
C ALA A 75 2.39 -4.62 -6.15
N MET A 76 1.97 -4.05 -5.00
CA MET A 76 1.09 -2.87 -4.97
C MET A 76 1.75 -1.60 -5.53
N ILE A 77 3.04 -1.38 -5.26
CA ILE A 77 3.82 -0.29 -5.86
C ILE A 77 3.87 -0.47 -7.38
N VAL A 78 4.18 -1.68 -7.86
CA VAL A 78 4.20 -1.99 -9.30
C VAL A 78 2.84 -1.74 -9.92
N PHE A 79 1.76 -2.22 -9.30
CA PHE A 79 0.41 -1.95 -9.76
C PHE A 79 0.14 -0.45 -9.90
N GLY A 80 0.38 0.33 -8.84
CA GLY A 80 0.15 1.77 -8.84
C GLY A 80 0.97 2.50 -9.90
N VAL A 81 2.24 2.12 -10.08
CA VAL A 81 3.09 2.69 -11.13
C VAL A 81 2.56 2.35 -12.53
N LEU A 82 2.28 1.08 -12.81
CA LEU A 82 1.89 0.64 -14.15
C LEU A 82 0.57 1.24 -14.60
N VAL A 83 -0.41 1.39 -13.71
CA VAL A 83 -1.73 2.00 -14.02
C VAL A 83 -1.59 3.40 -14.63
N VAL A 84 -0.61 4.18 -14.14
CA VAL A 84 -0.40 5.56 -14.58
C VAL A 84 0.68 5.64 -15.65
N ALA A 85 1.84 5.04 -15.40
CA ALA A 85 3.02 5.25 -16.23
C ALA A 85 2.99 4.49 -17.57
N ASN A 86 2.19 3.42 -17.72
CA ASN A 86 2.10 2.67 -18.98
C ASN A 86 1.57 3.51 -20.14
N GLU A 87 0.70 4.49 -19.88
CA GLU A 87 0.21 5.35 -20.95
C GLU A 87 1.25 6.37 -21.43
N TYR A 88 2.21 6.70 -20.58
CA TYR A 88 3.34 7.53 -20.96
C TYR A 88 4.36 6.73 -21.78
N SER A 89 4.66 5.49 -21.39
CA SER A 89 5.62 4.65 -22.13
C SER A 89 5.11 4.23 -23.51
N THR A 90 3.80 4.02 -23.66
CA THR A 90 3.18 3.62 -24.94
C THR A 90 2.72 4.79 -25.81
N GLY A 91 2.81 6.03 -25.32
CA GLY A 91 2.30 7.23 -26.01
C GLY A 91 0.77 7.37 -26.02
N MET A 92 0.03 6.43 -25.41
CA MET A 92 -1.44 6.45 -25.31
C MET A 92 -1.98 7.66 -24.52
N ILE A 93 -1.13 8.34 -23.75
CA ILE A 93 -1.53 9.56 -23.04
C ILE A 93 -2.06 10.64 -24.00
N ARG A 94 -1.52 10.75 -25.22
CA ARG A 94 -1.94 11.76 -26.20
C ARG A 94 -3.36 11.50 -26.73
N THR A 95 -3.67 10.24 -27.05
CA THR A 95 -5.01 9.86 -27.50
C THR A 95 -6.04 9.98 -26.37
N SER A 96 -5.66 9.63 -25.14
CA SER A 96 -6.53 9.77 -23.97
C SER A 96 -6.86 11.23 -23.66
N LEU A 97 -5.87 12.13 -23.76
CA LEU A 97 -6.08 13.57 -23.57
C LEU A 97 -6.83 14.24 -24.73
N ALA A 98 -6.72 13.72 -25.95
CA ALA A 98 -7.55 14.17 -27.08
C ALA A 98 -9.03 13.80 -26.86
N ALA A 99 -9.31 12.62 -26.31
CA ALA A 99 -10.67 12.19 -25.98
C ALA A 99 -11.23 12.91 -24.74
N VAL A 100 -10.38 13.23 -23.75
CA VAL A 100 -10.76 13.91 -22.51
C VAL A 100 -9.87 15.13 -22.28
N PRO A 101 -10.21 16.29 -22.88
CA PRO A 101 -9.34 17.48 -22.85
C PRO A 101 -9.18 18.09 -21.44
N LYS A 102 -10.08 17.77 -20.50
CA LYS A 102 -9.97 18.18 -19.10
C LYS A 102 -8.95 17.29 -18.36
N ARG A 103 -7.67 17.67 -18.42
CA ARG A 103 -6.52 16.95 -17.82
C ARG A 103 -6.75 16.50 -16.37
N GLY A 104 -7.33 17.37 -15.53
CA GLY A 104 -7.64 17.04 -14.13
C GLY A 104 -8.72 15.95 -14.00
N THR A 105 -9.82 16.11 -14.74
CA THR A 105 -10.90 15.11 -14.75
C THR A 105 -10.38 13.75 -15.21
N PHE A 106 -9.51 13.73 -16.22
CA PHE A 106 -8.86 12.51 -16.70
C PHE A 106 -8.04 11.81 -15.60
N LEU A 107 -7.09 12.55 -15.01
CA LEU A 107 -6.19 12.00 -13.99
C LEU A 107 -6.94 11.47 -12.76
N PHE A 108 -7.85 12.28 -12.19
CA PHE A 108 -8.58 11.89 -10.98
C PHE A 108 -9.58 10.76 -11.24
N SER A 109 -10.21 10.69 -12.43
CA SER A 109 -11.11 9.57 -12.74
C SER A 109 -10.34 8.26 -12.84
N LYS A 110 -9.17 8.26 -13.49
CA LYS A 110 -8.27 7.10 -13.54
C LYS A 110 -7.84 6.64 -12.15
N ILE A 111 -7.31 7.57 -11.35
CA ILE A 111 -6.85 7.26 -9.99
C ILE A 111 -8.02 6.74 -9.17
N ALA A 112 -9.22 7.31 -9.28
CA ALA A 112 -10.39 6.85 -8.55
C ALA A 112 -10.76 5.41 -8.88
N VAL A 113 -10.78 5.02 -10.17
CA VAL A 113 -11.10 3.64 -10.58
C VAL A 113 -10.04 2.67 -10.08
N ALA A 114 -8.76 3.00 -10.25
CA ALA A 114 -7.67 2.15 -9.79
C ALA A 114 -7.61 2.03 -8.27
N THR A 115 -7.89 3.13 -7.55
CA THR A 115 -7.98 3.16 -6.09
C THR A 115 -9.15 2.32 -5.59
N ALA A 116 -10.32 2.40 -6.23
CA ALA A 116 -11.47 1.59 -5.85
C ALA A 116 -11.16 0.09 -5.99
N LEU A 117 -10.48 -0.31 -7.08
CA LEU A 117 -10.05 -1.69 -7.24
C LEU A 117 -9.01 -2.08 -6.19
N ALA A 118 -7.97 -1.26 -6.00
CA ALA A 118 -6.94 -1.50 -4.99
C ALA A 118 -7.55 -1.65 -3.60
N LEU A 119 -8.52 -0.80 -3.24
CA LEU A 119 -9.22 -0.85 -1.97
C LEU A 119 -9.95 -2.16 -1.78
N VAL A 120 -10.74 -2.61 -2.77
CA VAL A 120 -11.47 -3.87 -2.68
C VAL A 120 -10.49 -5.04 -2.54
N VAL A 121 -9.46 -5.10 -3.38
CA VAL A 121 -8.48 -6.18 -3.37
C VAL A 121 -7.71 -6.19 -2.05
N SER A 122 -7.15 -5.05 -1.63
CA SER A 122 -6.38 -4.93 -0.39
C SER A 122 -7.23 -5.20 0.85
N MET A 123 -8.51 -4.84 0.86
CA MET A 123 -9.40 -5.17 1.96
C MET A 123 -9.62 -6.69 2.05
N ILE A 124 -9.97 -7.33 0.92
CA ILE A 124 -10.11 -8.79 0.86
C ILE A 124 -8.81 -9.48 1.30
N THR A 125 -7.67 -9.03 0.77
CA THR A 125 -6.35 -9.56 1.15
C THR A 125 -6.09 -9.38 2.63
N SER A 126 -6.38 -8.21 3.22
CA SER A 126 -6.12 -7.96 4.63
C SER A 126 -6.96 -8.86 5.54
N PHE A 127 -8.26 -9.02 5.26
CA PHE A 127 -9.11 -9.96 5.99
C PHE A 127 -8.64 -11.41 5.81
N ALA A 128 -8.30 -11.83 4.60
CA ALA A 128 -7.81 -13.17 4.33
C ALA A 128 -6.48 -13.46 5.03
N THR A 129 -5.52 -12.53 4.94
CA THR A 129 -4.22 -12.61 5.60
C THR A 129 -4.38 -12.69 7.12
N PHE A 130 -5.28 -11.90 7.71
CA PHE A 130 -5.60 -11.99 9.13
C PHE A 130 -6.14 -13.38 9.49
N PHE A 131 -7.27 -13.81 8.90
CA PHE A 131 -7.89 -15.07 9.29
C PHE A 131 -7.00 -16.29 9.05
N LEU A 132 -6.28 -16.32 7.93
CA LEU A 132 -5.37 -17.41 7.60
C LEU A 132 -4.11 -17.38 8.47
N GLY A 133 -3.55 -16.21 8.76
CA GLY A 133 -2.41 -16.06 9.68
C GLY A 133 -2.77 -16.47 11.11
N GLN A 134 -3.92 -16.02 11.62
CA GLN A 134 -4.45 -16.43 12.92
C GLN A 134 -4.70 -17.94 13.00
N ALA A 135 -5.18 -18.56 11.90
CA ALA A 135 -5.34 -20.00 11.85
C ALA A 135 -3.99 -20.75 11.99
N MET A 136 -2.90 -20.20 11.44
CA MET A 136 -1.56 -20.77 11.59
C MET A 136 -1.01 -20.59 13.01
N LEU A 137 -1.36 -19.49 13.70
CA LEU A 137 -0.95 -19.23 15.10
C LEU A 137 -1.63 -20.16 16.12
N GLY A 138 -2.79 -20.73 15.81
CA GLY A 138 -3.46 -21.70 16.68
C GLY A 138 -3.87 -21.09 18.03
N ASP A 139 -3.30 -21.57 19.14
CA ASP A 139 -3.65 -21.12 20.49
C ASP A 139 -3.14 -19.71 20.82
N LEU A 140 -2.17 -19.20 20.05
CA LEU A 140 -1.63 -17.84 20.18
C LEU A 140 -2.43 -16.80 19.38
N LYS A 141 -3.57 -17.19 18.81
CA LYS A 141 -4.36 -16.30 17.93
C LYS A 141 -5.04 -15.17 18.70
N ALA A 142 -5.16 -14.03 18.04
CA ALA A 142 -6.12 -12.98 18.38
C ALA A 142 -7.45 -13.21 17.65
N SER A 143 -8.53 -12.75 18.26
CA SER A 143 -9.87 -12.70 17.69
C SER A 143 -10.11 -11.35 17.01
N ILE A 144 -10.91 -11.35 15.95
CA ILE A 144 -11.30 -10.11 15.25
C ILE A 144 -12.05 -9.12 16.17
N GLY A 145 -12.70 -9.64 17.22
CA GLY A 145 -13.42 -8.85 18.22
C GLY A 145 -12.52 -8.27 19.31
N ASP A 146 -11.24 -8.65 19.37
CA ASP A 146 -10.34 -8.16 20.39
C ASP A 146 -10.03 -6.67 20.17
N PRO A 147 -9.79 -5.91 21.24
CA PRO A 147 -9.54 -4.47 21.15
C PRO A 147 -8.40 -4.14 20.16
N GLY A 148 -8.72 -3.32 19.16
CA GLY A 148 -7.75 -2.87 18.16
C GLY A 148 -7.53 -3.84 16.98
N VAL A 149 -7.98 -5.09 17.03
CA VAL A 149 -7.74 -6.03 15.92
C VAL A 149 -8.51 -5.64 14.67
N LEU A 150 -9.81 -5.35 14.78
CA LEU A 150 -10.61 -4.87 13.64
C LEU A 150 -10.01 -3.59 13.01
N ARG A 151 -9.43 -2.71 13.85
CA ARG A 151 -8.74 -1.49 13.41
C ARG A 151 -7.52 -1.84 12.56
N ALA A 152 -6.76 -2.85 12.96
CA ALA A 152 -5.56 -3.30 12.26
C ALA A 152 -5.89 -3.96 10.93
N VAL A 153 -6.97 -4.75 10.88
CA VAL A 153 -7.43 -5.40 9.63
C VAL A 153 -7.95 -4.37 8.63
N ILE A 154 -8.87 -3.49 9.04
CA ILE A 154 -9.35 -2.42 8.14
C ILE A 154 -8.18 -1.50 7.74
N GLY A 155 -7.33 -1.18 8.71
CA GLY A 155 -6.14 -0.38 8.54
C GLY A 155 -5.13 -0.95 7.56
N GLY A 156 -4.89 -2.26 7.57
CA GLY A 156 -3.97 -2.92 6.63
C GLY A 156 -4.46 -2.83 5.18
N GLY A 157 -5.77 -2.99 4.96
CA GLY A 157 -6.38 -2.76 3.66
C GLY A 157 -6.25 -1.31 3.19
N LEU A 158 -6.51 -0.34 4.07
CA LEU A 158 -6.35 1.08 3.78
C LEU A 158 -4.88 1.45 3.50
N TYR A 159 -3.95 0.92 4.29
CA TYR A 159 -2.51 1.11 4.12
C TYR A 159 -2.05 0.69 2.73
N MET A 160 -2.37 -0.54 2.30
CA MET A 160 -1.99 -1.03 0.98
C MET A 160 -2.61 -0.20 -0.16
N THR A 161 -3.84 0.26 0.03
CA THR A 161 -4.52 1.15 -0.91
C THR A 161 -3.77 2.48 -1.04
N LEU A 162 -3.38 3.07 0.09
CA LEU A 162 -2.64 4.33 0.13
C LEU A 162 -1.24 4.19 -0.48
N ILE A 163 -0.55 3.04 -0.31
CA ILE A 163 0.71 2.78 -1.03
C ILE A 163 0.47 2.84 -2.54
N ALA A 164 -0.55 2.15 -3.04
CA ALA A 164 -0.85 2.18 -4.47
C ALA A 164 -1.17 3.61 -4.96
N MET A 165 -1.93 4.39 -4.19
CA MET A 165 -2.22 5.80 -4.50
C MET A 165 -0.97 6.68 -4.49
N PHE A 166 -0.10 6.50 -3.51
CA PHE A 166 1.19 7.19 -3.45
C PHE A 166 2.03 6.89 -4.70
N SER A 167 2.14 5.61 -5.06
CA SER A 167 2.86 5.17 -6.25
C SER A 167 2.24 5.72 -7.55
N MET A 168 0.91 5.79 -7.66
CA MET A 168 0.22 6.42 -8.78
C MET A 168 0.56 7.91 -8.90
N GLY A 169 0.60 8.64 -7.78
CA GLY A 169 0.97 10.06 -7.76
C GLY A 169 2.41 10.30 -8.18
N VAL A 170 3.35 9.51 -7.65
CA VAL A 170 4.76 9.57 -8.03
C VAL A 170 4.95 9.21 -9.51
N ALA A 171 4.25 8.18 -10.00
CA ALA A 171 4.27 7.81 -11.40
C ALA A 171 3.72 8.93 -12.32
N ALA A 172 2.70 9.66 -11.88
CA ALA A 172 2.18 10.82 -12.62
C ALA A 172 3.19 11.97 -12.69
N MET A 173 4.01 12.17 -11.65
CA MET A 173 5.09 13.16 -11.65
C MET A 173 6.23 12.77 -12.58
N LEU A 174 6.66 11.49 -12.50
CA LEU A 174 7.84 11.01 -13.21
C LEU A 174 7.56 10.62 -14.67
N ARG A 175 6.31 10.29 -15.01
CA ARG A 175 5.85 9.93 -16.37
C ARG A 175 6.66 8.79 -17.00
N SER A 176 7.25 7.91 -16.18
CA SER A 176 8.07 6.79 -16.65
C SER A 176 7.98 5.62 -15.67
N PRO A 177 7.62 4.40 -16.13
CA PRO A 177 7.60 3.22 -15.26
C PRO A 177 8.99 2.92 -14.69
N MET A 178 10.02 3.05 -15.53
CA MET A 178 11.41 2.76 -15.16
C MET A 178 11.91 3.69 -14.05
N LEU A 179 11.68 5.01 -14.18
CA LEU A 179 12.08 5.97 -13.15
C LEU A 179 11.28 5.78 -11.86
N SER A 180 9.98 5.52 -11.98
CA SER A 180 9.10 5.37 -10.81
C SER A 180 9.47 4.14 -9.99
N LEU A 181 9.65 2.99 -10.64
CA LEU A 181 10.08 1.76 -9.95
C LEU A 181 11.53 1.88 -9.45
N GLY A 182 12.42 2.46 -10.24
CA GLY A 182 13.82 2.67 -9.86
C GLY A 182 14.00 3.55 -8.62
N ILE A 183 13.06 4.46 -8.34
CA ILE A 183 13.07 5.30 -7.14
C ILE A 183 12.28 4.66 -6.00
N LEU A 184 11.04 4.22 -6.25
CA LEU A 184 10.14 3.75 -5.19
C LEU A 184 10.60 2.44 -4.57
N MET A 185 11.17 1.51 -5.35
CA MET A 185 11.58 0.21 -4.81
C MET A 185 12.73 0.37 -3.81
N PRO A 186 13.87 1.01 -4.14
CA PRO A 186 14.93 1.22 -3.15
C PRO A 186 14.48 2.10 -1.99
N PHE A 187 13.63 3.09 -2.26
CA PHE A 187 13.11 3.97 -1.21
C PHE A 187 12.36 3.20 -0.13
N PHE A 188 11.36 2.39 -0.52
CA PHE A 188 10.55 1.65 0.43
C PHE A 188 11.28 0.46 1.07
N PHE A 189 12.14 -0.25 0.32
CA PHE A 189 12.80 -1.45 0.85
C PHE A 189 14.05 -1.16 1.66
N LEU A 190 14.87 -0.21 1.21
CA LEU A 190 16.18 0.05 1.78
C LEU A 190 16.17 1.34 2.58
N ILE A 191 15.88 2.46 1.92
CA ILE A 191 16.07 3.79 2.53
C ILE A 191 15.16 3.93 3.75
N SER A 192 13.88 3.57 3.64
CA SER A 192 12.93 3.74 4.73
C SER A 192 13.28 2.89 5.96
N ASN A 193 13.60 1.61 5.76
CA ASN A 193 14.06 0.73 6.84
C ASN A 193 15.37 1.20 7.47
N ILE A 194 16.35 1.63 6.67
CA ILE A 194 17.63 2.13 7.20
C ILE A 194 17.39 3.39 8.03
N LEU A 195 16.61 4.34 7.51
CA LEU A 195 16.34 5.59 8.20
C LEU A 195 15.57 5.37 9.50
N GLY A 196 14.63 4.42 9.52
CA GLY A 196 13.82 4.07 10.69
C GLY A 196 14.58 3.34 11.79
N ASN A 197 15.61 2.55 11.46
CA ASN A 197 16.33 1.73 12.44
C ASN A 197 17.69 2.32 12.88
N VAL A 198 18.10 3.47 12.33
CA VAL A 198 19.36 4.12 12.70
C VAL A 198 19.07 5.29 13.66
N PRO A 199 19.65 5.31 14.89
CA PRO A 199 19.31 6.32 15.91
C PRO A 199 19.46 7.78 15.47
N ALA A 200 20.42 8.05 14.57
CA ALA A 200 20.67 9.39 14.05
C ALA A 200 19.55 9.89 13.11
N THR A 201 18.81 8.99 12.47
CA THR A 201 17.81 9.31 11.43
C THR A 201 16.40 8.85 11.77
N GLU A 202 16.24 8.01 12.80
CA GLU A 202 14.98 7.41 13.23
C GLU A 202 13.86 8.43 13.42
N LYS A 203 14.18 9.60 13.99
CA LYS A 203 13.22 10.70 14.19
C LYS A 203 12.54 11.15 12.91
N VAL A 204 13.22 11.07 11.76
CA VAL A 204 12.68 11.40 10.44
C VAL A 204 12.13 10.14 9.77
N GLY A 205 12.84 9.01 9.89
CA GLY A 205 12.45 7.72 9.32
C GLY A 205 11.05 7.29 9.73
N ARG A 206 10.65 7.51 10.98
CA ARG A 206 9.30 7.18 11.47
C ARG A 206 8.18 7.90 10.70
N PHE A 207 8.41 9.13 10.20
CA PHE A 207 7.40 9.89 9.43
C PHE A 207 7.36 9.53 7.93
N LEU A 208 8.15 8.56 7.48
CA LEU A 208 8.08 8.06 6.11
C LEU A 208 6.77 7.29 5.89
N PRO A 209 6.21 7.30 4.66
CA PRO A 209 4.84 6.84 4.42
C PRO A 209 4.59 5.36 4.76
N ASP A 210 5.56 4.48 4.54
CA ASP A 210 5.47 3.07 4.91
C ASP A 210 5.62 2.86 6.43
N GLN A 211 6.59 3.54 7.05
CA GLN A 211 6.85 3.41 8.49
C GLN A 211 5.68 3.95 9.31
N ALA A 212 5.24 5.19 9.04
CA ALA A 212 4.11 5.80 9.70
C ALA A 212 2.80 5.05 9.44
N GLY A 213 2.56 4.66 8.18
CA GLY A 213 1.33 3.98 7.79
C GLY A 213 1.19 2.59 8.41
N SER A 214 2.28 1.83 8.51
CA SER A 214 2.26 0.45 9.03
C SER A 214 1.82 0.34 10.50
N LYS A 215 1.98 1.42 11.29
CA LYS A 215 1.53 1.51 12.69
C LYS A 215 0.04 1.21 12.86
N ILE A 216 -0.79 1.37 11.83
CA ILE A 216 -2.21 1.03 11.92
C ILE A 216 -2.44 -0.47 12.18
N MET A 217 -1.54 -1.32 11.68
CA MET A 217 -1.62 -2.78 11.77
C MET A 217 -1.11 -3.31 13.12
N GLN A 218 -0.39 -2.49 13.90
CA GLN A 218 0.13 -2.87 15.22
C GLN A 218 -0.96 -2.76 16.28
N VAL A 219 -1.24 -3.84 16.99
CA VAL A 219 -2.19 -3.92 18.10
C VAL A 219 -1.48 -3.75 19.44
N VAL A 220 -0.35 -4.42 19.62
CA VAL A 220 0.50 -4.34 20.82
C VAL A 220 1.67 -3.41 20.54
N ALA A 221 1.89 -2.43 21.41
CA ALA A 221 3.01 -1.51 21.29
C ALA A 221 4.31 -2.19 21.78
N PRO A 222 5.44 -2.01 21.08
CA PRO A 222 6.76 -2.41 21.59
C PRO A 222 7.10 -1.69 22.92
N LEU A 223 7.98 -2.29 23.73
CA LEU A 223 8.38 -1.76 25.04
C LEU A 223 8.95 -0.32 24.98
N ASP A 224 9.66 0.02 23.91
CA ASP A 224 10.33 1.32 23.73
C ASP A 224 9.67 2.19 22.63
N ASP A 225 8.34 2.10 22.42
CA ASP A 225 7.66 2.87 21.38
C ASP A 225 7.56 4.37 21.75
N ASP A 226 8.54 5.17 21.33
CA ASP A 226 8.63 6.62 21.55
C ASP A 226 7.84 7.46 20.52
N VAL A 227 7.10 6.80 19.63
CA VAL A 227 6.48 7.41 18.46
C VAL A 227 5.37 8.37 18.91
N PRO A 228 5.39 9.65 18.47
CA PRO A 228 4.50 10.69 19.01
C PRO A 228 3.07 10.64 18.47
N TYR A 229 2.71 9.60 17.71
CA TYR A 229 1.40 9.45 17.09
C TYR A 229 0.87 8.03 17.22
N GLY A 230 -0.45 7.91 17.40
CA GLY A 230 -1.12 6.61 17.41
C GLY A 230 -1.38 6.03 16.01
N PRO A 231 -2.03 4.86 15.94
CA PRO A 231 -2.32 4.12 14.71
C PRO A 231 -2.96 4.97 13.60
N TRP A 232 -4.00 5.74 13.95
CA TRP A 232 -4.69 6.64 13.00
C TRP A 232 -3.86 7.87 12.63
N GLY A 233 -3.02 8.36 13.54
CA GLY A 233 -2.09 9.46 13.26
C GLY A 233 -1.05 9.04 12.22
N GLY A 234 -0.53 7.81 12.32
CA GLY A 234 0.36 7.21 11.34
C GLY A 234 -0.25 7.12 9.93
N LEU A 235 -1.49 6.62 9.84
CA LEU A 235 -2.25 6.66 8.56
C LEU A 235 -2.50 8.09 8.07
N GLY A 236 -2.75 9.04 8.96
CA GLY A 236 -2.91 10.45 8.61
C GLY A 236 -1.66 11.03 7.95
N ILE A 237 -0.47 10.74 8.49
CA ILE A 237 0.81 11.13 7.91
C ILE A 237 0.98 10.53 6.52
N MET A 238 0.67 9.25 6.36
CA MET A 238 0.70 8.58 5.06
C MET A 238 -0.28 9.21 4.06
N ALA A 239 -1.48 9.57 4.49
CA ALA A 239 -2.47 10.24 3.65
C ALA A 239 -1.96 11.62 3.18
N LEU A 240 -1.23 12.36 4.02
CA LEU A 240 -0.58 13.62 3.63
C LEU A 240 0.47 13.39 2.52
N TRP A 241 1.29 12.33 2.63
CA TRP A 241 2.22 11.94 1.56
C TRP A 241 1.50 11.59 0.26
N VAL A 242 0.39 10.85 0.33
CA VAL A 242 -0.44 10.54 -0.85
C VAL A 242 -0.97 11.83 -1.48
N ILE A 243 -1.55 12.73 -0.69
CA ILE A 243 -2.06 14.02 -1.19
C ILE A 243 -0.94 14.82 -1.85
N ALA A 244 0.24 14.91 -1.22
CA ALA A 244 1.39 15.61 -1.79
C ALA A 244 1.81 15.02 -3.14
N ALA A 245 1.91 13.69 -3.25
CA ALA A 245 2.25 13.00 -4.49
C ALA A 245 1.21 13.21 -5.60
N LEU A 246 -0.09 13.12 -5.26
CA LEU A 246 -1.18 13.34 -6.22
C LEU A 246 -1.25 14.79 -6.71
N VAL A 247 -1.10 15.76 -5.80
CA VAL A 247 -1.04 17.19 -6.14
C VAL A 247 0.18 17.48 -7.01
N GLY A 248 1.34 16.94 -6.67
CA GLY A 248 2.55 17.05 -7.49
C GLY A 248 2.32 16.49 -8.90
N GLY A 249 1.73 15.30 -9.01
CA GLY A 249 1.38 14.68 -10.29
C GLY A 249 0.43 15.53 -11.12
N TYR A 250 -0.60 16.09 -10.49
CA TYR A 250 -1.54 17.00 -11.14
C TYR A 250 -0.87 18.30 -11.63
N VAL A 251 -0.01 18.92 -10.82
CA VAL A 251 0.72 20.14 -11.19
C VAL A 251 1.64 19.88 -12.39
N VAL A 252 2.36 18.76 -12.40
CA VAL A 252 3.21 18.35 -13.53
C VAL A 252 2.37 18.12 -14.79
N LEU A 253 1.21 17.46 -14.67
CA LEU A 253 0.28 17.25 -15.80
C LEU A 253 -0.24 18.56 -16.38
N ARG A 254 -0.47 19.58 -15.54
CA ARG A 254 -0.96 20.89 -15.97
C ARG A 254 0.13 21.73 -16.64
N LYS A 255 1.36 21.68 -16.13
CA LYS A 255 2.46 22.55 -16.59
C LYS A 255 3.21 22.01 -17.81
N ARG A 256 3.32 20.69 -17.95
CA ARG A 256 4.06 20.07 -19.06
C ARG A 256 3.08 19.49 -20.06
N ASP A 257 3.22 19.86 -21.33
CA ASP A 257 2.49 19.22 -22.42
C ASP A 257 2.85 17.73 -22.54
N ALA A 258 1.97 16.99 -23.21
CA ALA A 258 2.06 15.55 -23.46
C ALA A 258 2.41 15.28 -24.93
#